data_AF-A0A5S9NTB6-F1
#
_entry.id   AF-A0A5S9NTB6-F1
#
_cell.length_a   1.000
_cell.length_b   1.000
_cell.length_c   1.000
_cell.angle_alpha   90.00
_cell.angle_beta   90.00
_cell.angle_gamma   90.00
#
_symmetry.space_group_name_H-M   'P 1'
#
loop_
_entity.id
_entity.type
_entity.pdbx_description
1 polymer ?
#
loop_
_entity_poly.entity_id
_entity_poly.type
_entity_poly.pdbx_seq_one_letter_code
_entity_poly.pdbx_strand_id
1 'polypeptide(L)'
;MKNPKVFVASSVEGLDIAYPLQVNLQHDADLTIWSQGVFSLSVTPLDSITEALDSSDFGIFVFSPDDETTMRGDVSDTVRDNVIFELGLFVGRLGKRRCFIVMPDNVDLHIPSDLVGVTPAKYSGERDRSEIAAALGPACHEIRLAMKLQGFYKPKEDLAQKIPANDHDNFDENDKIVLLEAWLSNEAQEGVAIKYIDVDNHLKLELGSTKRLLPAVLQRNTSYKVNIAGVNIFKFEYVSEYY
;
A
#
# COMPACT_ATOMS: atom_id res chain seq x y z
N MET A 1 -5.68 -9.18 -24.54
CA MET A 1 -5.54 -9.39 -23.08
C MET A 1 -5.24 -8.02 -22.46
N LYS A 2 -5.67 -7.77 -21.22
CA LYS A 2 -5.30 -6.54 -20.51
C LYS A 2 -3.83 -6.67 -20.09
N ASN A 3 -3.03 -5.61 -20.24
CA ASN A 3 -1.67 -5.56 -19.72
C ASN A 3 -1.70 -4.98 -18.29
N PRO A 4 -0.76 -5.37 -17.40
CA PRO A 4 -0.60 -4.70 -16.11
C PRO A 4 -0.19 -3.24 -16.32
N LYS A 5 -0.75 -2.35 -15.51
CA LYS A 5 -0.39 -0.93 -15.51
C LYS A 5 0.81 -0.71 -14.62
N VAL A 6 1.82 0.00 -15.12
CA VAL A 6 3.08 0.22 -14.42
C VAL A 6 3.40 1.69 -14.37
N PHE A 7 3.57 2.20 -13.16
CA PHE A 7 4.08 3.54 -12.93
C PHE A 7 5.60 3.56 -13.05
N VAL A 8 6.16 4.57 -13.71
CA VAL A 8 7.61 4.77 -13.77
C VAL A 8 7.96 6.16 -13.21
N ALA A 9 8.68 6.16 -12.10
CA ALA A 9 9.23 7.36 -11.47
C ALA A 9 10.71 7.53 -11.83
N SER A 10 11.08 8.75 -12.21
CA SER A 10 12.46 9.15 -12.46
C SER A 10 12.61 10.65 -12.21
N SER A 11 13.85 11.08 -12.00
CA SER A 11 14.24 12.47 -12.20
C SER A 11 14.14 12.87 -13.69
N VAL A 12 14.45 14.13 -13.99
CA VAL A 12 14.54 14.62 -15.37
C VAL A 12 15.75 13.98 -16.08
N GLU A 13 16.84 13.83 -15.34
CA GLU A 13 18.09 13.22 -15.77
C GLU A 13 17.94 11.71 -16.03
N GLY A 14 17.09 11.04 -15.24
CA GLY A 14 16.74 9.63 -15.41
C GLY A 14 15.80 9.32 -16.57
N LEU A 15 15.30 10.32 -17.31
CA LEU A 15 14.39 10.09 -18.44
C LEU A 15 15.03 9.27 -19.57
N ASP A 16 16.34 9.42 -19.76
CA ASP A 16 17.11 8.63 -20.73
C ASP A 16 17.16 7.14 -20.37
N ILE A 17 16.80 6.77 -19.14
CA ILE A 17 16.61 5.38 -18.70
C ILE A 17 15.11 5.00 -18.74
N ALA A 18 14.23 5.92 -18.36
CA ALA A 18 12.79 5.70 -18.31
C ALA A 18 12.18 5.40 -19.70
N TYR A 19 12.57 6.12 -20.76
CA TYR A 19 12.04 5.86 -22.10
C TYR A 19 12.45 4.49 -22.66
N PRO A 20 13.72 4.06 -22.60
CA PRO A 20 14.10 2.71 -23.01
C PRO A 20 13.45 1.60 -22.17
N LEU A 21 13.19 1.82 -20.87
CA LEU A 21 12.38 0.90 -20.06
C LEU A 21 10.98 0.70 -20.65
N GLN A 22 10.32 1.80 -21.02
CA GLN A 22 8.99 1.79 -21.66
C GLN A 22 9.02 0.99 -22.98
N VAL A 23 10.03 1.20 -23.82
CA VAL A 23 10.20 0.46 -25.08
C VAL A 23 10.43 -1.03 -24.84
N ASN A 24 11.33 -1.39 -23.92
CA ASN A 24 11.72 -2.79 -23.67
C ASN A 24 10.58 -3.64 -23.06
N LEU A 25 9.63 -3.00 -22.38
CA LEU A 25 8.51 -3.66 -21.69
C LEU A 25 7.16 -3.44 -22.41
N GLN A 26 7.14 -2.80 -23.58
CA GLN A 26 5.91 -2.44 -24.31
C GLN A 26 4.95 -3.60 -24.61
N HIS A 27 5.45 -4.84 -24.65
CA HIS A 27 4.65 -6.04 -24.91
C HIS A 27 4.25 -6.80 -23.63
N ASP A 28 4.83 -6.42 -22.49
CA ASP A 28 4.60 -7.09 -21.20
C ASP A 28 3.71 -6.24 -20.27
N ALA A 29 3.73 -4.91 -20.40
CA ALA A 29 3.06 -3.98 -19.49
C ALA A 29 2.78 -2.61 -20.12
N ASP A 30 1.75 -1.92 -19.62
CA ASP A 30 1.41 -0.55 -20.02
C ASP A 30 2.13 0.43 -19.07
N LEU A 31 3.32 0.88 -19.47
CA LEU A 31 4.16 1.77 -18.68
C LEU A 31 3.76 3.24 -18.89
N THR A 32 3.58 3.97 -17.79
CA THR A 32 3.36 5.41 -17.76
C THR A 32 4.50 6.09 -17.01
N ILE A 33 5.29 6.92 -17.70
CA ILE A 33 6.38 7.68 -17.09
C ILE A 33 5.81 8.95 -16.47
N TRP A 34 6.15 9.21 -15.20
CA TRP A 34 5.59 10.30 -14.42
C TRP A 34 5.74 11.68 -15.08
N SER A 35 6.88 11.95 -15.71
CA SER A 35 7.16 13.21 -16.41
C SER A 35 6.25 13.46 -17.63
N GLN A 36 5.52 12.45 -18.11
CA GLN A 36 4.69 12.51 -19.32
C GLN A 36 3.29 13.11 -19.12
N GLY A 37 2.98 13.69 -17.95
CA GLY A 37 1.91 14.67 -17.84
C GLY A 37 0.91 14.48 -16.70
N VAL A 38 1.28 14.95 -15.51
CA VAL A 38 0.32 15.03 -14.38
C VAL A 38 0.45 16.33 -13.56
N PHE A 39 0.75 17.44 -14.23
CA PHE A 39 0.56 18.78 -13.66
C PHE A 39 -0.69 19.43 -14.25
N SER A 40 -1.86 18.94 -13.85
CA SER A 40 -3.11 19.67 -14.10
C SER A 40 -3.14 20.89 -13.18
N LEU A 41 -3.52 22.05 -13.74
CA LEU A 41 -3.78 23.26 -12.95
C LEU A 41 -4.73 22.89 -11.79
N SER A 42 -4.35 23.25 -10.56
CA SER A 42 -5.10 22.99 -9.30
C SER A 42 -5.00 21.60 -8.67
N VAL A 43 -4.16 20.68 -9.18
CA VAL A 43 -3.87 19.38 -8.55
C VAL A 43 -2.47 19.38 -7.96
N THR A 44 -2.31 18.93 -6.71
CA THR A 44 -0.96 18.85 -6.11
C THR A 44 -0.20 17.64 -6.68
N PRO A 45 1.14 17.66 -6.70
CA PRO A 45 1.92 16.49 -7.12
C PRO A 45 1.55 15.22 -6.33
N LEU A 46 1.19 15.37 -5.05
CA LEU A 46 0.80 14.27 -4.18
C LEU A 46 -0.54 13.63 -4.61
N ASP A 47 -1.52 14.44 -5.00
CA ASP A 47 -2.82 13.96 -5.50
C ASP A 47 -2.62 13.13 -6.77
N SER A 48 -1.85 13.67 -7.71
CA SER A 48 -1.49 13.01 -8.96
C SER A 48 -0.74 11.69 -8.73
N ILE A 49 0.17 11.62 -7.74
CA ILE A 49 0.88 10.38 -7.38
C ILE A 49 -0.09 9.36 -6.81
N THR A 50 -1.05 9.82 -5.99
CA THR A 50 -2.06 8.95 -5.36
C THR A 50 -2.98 8.33 -6.41
N GLU A 51 -3.44 9.12 -7.39
CA GLU A 51 -4.23 8.61 -8.52
C GLU A 51 -3.45 7.59 -9.37
N ALA A 52 -2.18 7.86 -9.65
CA ALA A 52 -1.31 6.93 -10.35
C ALA A 52 -1.11 5.62 -9.57
N LEU A 53 -0.95 5.73 -8.25
CA LEU A 53 -0.76 4.62 -7.32
C LEU A 53 -2.02 3.74 -7.21
N ASP A 54 -3.22 4.32 -7.19
CA ASP A 54 -4.48 3.56 -7.15
C ASP A 54 -4.82 2.87 -8.49
N SER A 55 -4.24 3.36 -9.59
CA SER A 55 -4.47 2.81 -10.92
C SER A 55 -3.35 1.88 -11.43
N SER A 56 -2.30 1.66 -10.63
CA SER A 56 -1.12 0.88 -11.01
C SER A 56 -1.07 -0.50 -10.36
N ASP A 57 -0.62 -1.50 -11.11
CA ASP A 57 -0.35 -2.84 -10.61
C ASP A 57 1.07 -2.99 -10.04
N PHE A 58 2.00 -2.15 -10.51
CA PHE A 58 3.42 -2.12 -10.17
C PHE A 58 4.00 -0.70 -10.26
N GLY A 59 5.15 -0.49 -9.60
CA GLY A 59 5.98 0.71 -9.75
C GLY A 59 7.42 0.36 -10.12
N ILE A 60 8.02 1.15 -11.01
CA ILE A 60 9.45 1.12 -11.35
C ILE A 60 10.05 2.48 -10.99
N PHE A 61 11.17 2.47 -10.28
CA PHE A 61 11.84 3.66 -9.77
C PHE A 61 13.26 3.70 -10.31
N VAL A 62 13.54 4.69 -11.14
CA VAL A 62 14.86 4.90 -11.76
C VAL A 62 15.73 5.66 -10.79
N PHE A 63 16.74 4.98 -10.26
CA PHE A 63 17.73 5.52 -9.35
C PHE A 63 18.96 5.91 -10.17
N SER A 64 19.12 7.22 -10.36
CA SER A 64 20.25 7.83 -11.04
C SER A 64 21.04 8.72 -10.05
N PRO A 65 22.37 8.88 -10.24
CA PRO A 65 23.21 9.74 -9.40
C PRO A 65 22.96 11.22 -9.74
N ASP A 66 21.78 11.72 -9.43
CA ASP A 66 21.35 13.05 -9.87
C ASP A 66 21.68 14.15 -8.85
N ASP A 67 21.82 13.78 -7.56
CA ASP A 67 22.10 14.69 -6.46
C ASP A 67 23.31 14.20 -5.63
N GLU A 68 24.04 15.12 -5.02
CA GLU A 68 25.10 14.81 -4.04
C GLU A 68 24.55 14.96 -2.62
N THR A 69 24.76 13.97 -1.76
CA THR A 69 24.50 14.09 -0.33
C THR A 69 25.81 14.11 0.44
N THR A 70 25.93 15.02 1.41
CA THR A 70 27.05 15.05 2.37
C THR A 70 26.62 14.41 3.68
N MET A 71 27.14 13.23 4.00
CA MET A 71 26.89 12.55 5.28
C MET A 71 28.17 12.45 6.08
N ARG A 72 28.20 13.05 7.28
CA ARG A 72 29.34 12.98 8.21
C ARG A 72 30.69 13.40 7.60
N GLY A 73 30.67 14.27 6.59
CA GLY A 73 31.87 14.79 5.91
C GLY A 73 32.21 14.08 4.60
N ASP A 74 31.57 12.96 4.29
CA ASP A 74 31.74 12.25 3.01
C ASP A 74 30.66 12.71 2.01
N VAL A 75 31.08 13.05 0.80
CA VAL A 75 30.18 13.39 -0.32
C VAL A 75 29.97 12.12 -1.13
N SER A 76 28.71 11.73 -1.33
CA SER A 76 28.32 10.58 -2.15
C SER A 76 27.20 10.95 -3.11
N ASP A 77 27.23 10.37 -4.31
CA ASP A 77 26.11 10.46 -5.23
C ASP A 77 24.88 9.75 -4.63
N THR A 78 23.74 10.40 -4.78
CA THR A 78 22.47 9.99 -4.20
C THR A 78 21.33 10.14 -5.18
N VAL A 79 20.28 9.38 -4.89
CA VAL A 79 19.05 9.44 -5.64
C VAL A 79 18.23 10.61 -5.13
N ARG A 80 17.59 11.33 -6.05
CA ARG A 80 16.73 12.45 -5.73
C ARG A 80 15.62 12.06 -4.74
N ASP A 81 15.45 12.87 -3.70
CA ASP A 81 14.51 12.64 -2.60
C ASP A 81 13.08 12.33 -3.08
N ASN A 82 12.62 12.98 -4.15
CA ASN A 82 11.29 12.75 -4.71
C ASN A 82 11.07 11.31 -5.16
N VAL A 83 12.08 10.70 -5.81
CA VAL A 83 11.99 9.32 -6.30
C VAL A 83 11.98 8.34 -5.13
N ILE A 84 12.72 8.64 -4.06
CA ILE A 84 12.71 7.87 -2.80
C ILE A 84 11.33 7.98 -2.13
N PHE A 85 10.75 9.18 -2.09
CA PHE A 85 9.41 9.42 -1.53
C PHE A 85 8.32 8.66 -2.30
N GLU A 86 8.33 8.74 -3.63
CA GLU A 86 7.41 8.02 -4.52
C GLU A 86 7.54 6.49 -4.31
N LEU A 87 8.76 5.97 -4.22
CA LEU A 87 9.00 4.56 -3.88
C LEU A 87 8.35 4.20 -2.53
N GLY A 88 8.54 5.03 -1.50
CA GLY A 88 7.94 4.82 -0.18
C GLY A 88 6.42 4.71 -0.23
N LEU A 89 5.75 5.62 -0.95
CA LEU A 89 4.29 5.60 -1.14
C LEU A 89 3.83 4.30 -1.82
N PHE A 90 4.48 3.92 -2.92
CA PHE A 90 4.14 2.70 -3.66
C PHE A 90 4.40 1.43 -2.85
N VAL A 91 5.49 1.36 -2.08
CA VAL A 91 5.76 0.24 -1.18
C VAL A 91 4.67 0.14 -0.10
N GLY A 92 4.23 1.28 0.45
CA GLY A 92 3.14 1.31 1.44
C GLY A 92 1.81 0.78 0.88
N ARG A 93 1.50 1.08 -0.38
CA ARG A 93 0.24 0.66 -1.01
C ARG A 93 0.28 -0.74 -1.64
N LEU A 94 1.23 -0.97 -2.54
CA LEU A 94 1.30 -2.18 -3.36
C LEU A 94 2.12 -3.28 -2.68
N GLY A 95 2.96 -2.92 -1.71
CA GLY A 95 3.92 -3.80 -1.09
C GLY A 95 5.23 -3.89 -1.89
N LYS A 96 6.32 -4.17 -1.18
CA LYS A 96 7.69 -4.21 -1.74
C LYS A 96 7.88 -5.14 -2.95
N ARG A 97 7.11 -6.22 -3.07
CA ARG A 97 7.24 -7.21 -4.16
C ARG A 97 6.73 -6.68 -5.52
N ARG A 98 6.08 -5.52 -5.53
CA ARG A 98 5.50 -4.89 -6.71
C ARG A 98 6.18 -3.57 -7.07
N CYS A 99 7.25 -3.22 -6.35
CA CYS A 99 8.05 -2.02 -6.56
C CYS A 99 9.45 -2.45 -6.96
N PHE A 100 9.95 -1.96 -8.10
CA PHE A 100 11.24 -2.33 -8.66
C PHE A 100 12.15 -1.11 -8.72
N ILE A 101 13.40 -1.27 -8.29
CA ILE A 101 14.42 -0.24 -8.41
C ILE A 101 15.28 -0.57 -9.63
N VAL A 102 15.53 0.41 -10.49
CA VAL A 102 16.44 0.29 -11.65
C VAL A 102 17.60 1.25 -11.45
N MET A 103 18.84 0.75 -11.46
CA MET A 103 20.04 1.57 -11.22
C MET A 103 21.24 1.07 -12.05
N PRO A 104 22.23 1.92 -12.33
CA PRO A 104 23.47 1.47 -12.97
C PRO A 104 24.28 0.55 -12.03
N ASP A 105 25.11 -0.33 -12.60
CA ASP A 105 25.99 -1.24 -11.85
C ASP A 105 27.36 -0.66 -11.50
N ASN A 106 27.75 0.45 -12.12
CA ASN A 106 29.04 1.13 -11.94
C ASN A 106 29.00 2.29 -10.92
N VAL A 107 27.87 2.53 -10.25
CA VAL A 107 27.72 3.56 -9.23
C VAL A 107 27.24 2.92 -7.93
N ASP A 108 27.87 3.33 -6.82
CA ASP A 108 27.41 2.96 -5.48
C ASP A 108 26.51 4.08 -4.94
N LEU A 109 25.20 3.91 -5.13
CA LEU A 109 24.21 4.87 -4.66
C LEU A 109 23.85 4.57 -3.20
N HIS A 110 23.87 5.60 -2.35
CA HIS A 110 23.35 5.47 -1.01
C HIS A 110 21.83 5.27 -1.04
N ILE A 111 21.37 4.07 -0.66
CA ILE A 111 19.95 3.75 -0.53
C ILE A 111 19.64 3.53 0.96
N PRO A 112 18.60 4.18 1.52
CA PRO A 112 18.20 3.97 2.90
C PRO A 112 17.99 2.48 3.22
N SER A 113 18.63 1.97 4.27
CA SER A 113 18.65 0.53 4.61
C SER A 113 17.26 -0.08 4.80
N ASP A 114 16.28 0.73 5.20
CA ASP A 114 14.89 0.30 5.36
C ASP A 114 14.16 0.07 4.02
N LEU A 115 14.68 0.65 2.92
CA LEU A 115 14.23 0.42 1.54
C LEU A 115 14.99 -0.74 0.86
N VAL A 116 16.07 -1.24 1.45
CA VAL A 116 16.96 -2.30 0.91
C VAL A 116 16.29 -3.69 0.89
N GLY A 117 15.03 -3.80 1.32
CA GLY A 117 14.23 -5.03 1.18
C GLY A 117 13.89 -5.43 -0.26
N VAL A 118 14.28 -4.64 -1.27
CA VAL A 118 14.12 -4.89 -2.71
C VAL A 118 15.50 -4.95 -3.36
N THR A 119 15.83 -6.07 -4.00
CA THR A 119 17.06 -6.19 -4.80
C THR A 119 16.93 -5.32 -6.07
N PRO A 120 17.82 -4.34 -6.30
CA PRO A 120 17.76 -3.50 -7.49
C PRO A 120 18.02 -4.31 -8.77
N ALA A 121 17.27 -3.99 -9.83
CA ALA A 121 17.55 -4.44 -11.18
C ALA A 121 18.63 -3.55 -11.78
N LYS A 122 19.84 -4.10 -11.93
CA LYS A 122 20.99 -3.34 -12.41
C LYS A 122 21.14 -3.39 -13.92
N TYR A 123 21.58 -2.29 -14.52
CA TYR A 123 21.98 -2.22 -15.92
C TYR A 123 23.44 -1.77 -16.05
N SER A 124 24.06 -2.09 -17.18
CA SER A 124 25.46 -1.72 -17.42
C SER A 124 25.59 -0.22 -17.64
N GLY A 125 26.19 0.48 -16.67
CA GLY A 125 26.40 1.93 -16.74
C GLY A 125 27.65 2.36 -17.51
N GLU A 126 28.48 1.40 -17.93
CA GLU A 126 29.70 1.65 -18.73
C GLU A 126 29.45 1.70 -20.23
N ARG A 127 28.29 1.20 -20.70
CA ARG A 127 27.95 1.17 -22.13
C ARG A 127 27.63 2.56 -22.65
N ASP A 128 27.86 2.75 -23.94
CA ASP A 128 27.48 3.98 -24.63
C ASP A 128 25.99 4.27 -24.48
N ARG A 129 25.64 5.56 -24.35
CA ARG A 129 24.24 6.00 -24.18
C ARG A 129 23.33 5.54 -25.32
N SER A 130 23.87 5.37 -26.54
CA SER A 130 23.14 4.83 -27.69
C SER A 130 22.73 3.36 -27.52
N GLU A 131 23.40 2.60 -26.63
CA GLU A 131 23.14 1.19 -26.36
C GLU A 131 22.33 0.96 -25.09
N ILE A 132 21.84 2.03 -24.45
CA ILE A 132 21.18 1.95 -23.14
C ILE A 132 19.96 1.01 -23.15
N ALA A 133 19.22 0.97 -24.26
CA ALA A 133 18.10 0.05 -24.42
C ALA A 133 18.54 -1.41 -24.34
N ALA A 134 19.69 -1.75 -24.93
CA ALA A 134 20.28 -3.08 -24.84
C ALA A 134 20.89 -3.34 -23.45
N ALA A 135 21.49 -2.33 -22.84
CA ALA A 135 22.04 -2.41 -21.48
C ALA A 135 20.95 -2.72 -20.43
N LEU A 136 19.74 -2.20 -20.62
CA LEU A 136 18.57 -2.45 -19.78
C LEU A 136 17.91 -3.81 -20.03
N GLY A 137 18.29 -4.52 -21.09
CA GLY A 137 17.70 -5.81 -21.46
C GLY A 137 17.61 -6.82 -20.30
N PRO A 138 18.71 -7.10 -19.58
CA PRO A 138 18.71 -7.98 -18.41
C PRO A 138 17.77 -7.48 -17.29
N ALA A 139 17.83 -6.19 -16.93
CA ALA A 139 16.97 -5.60 -15.91
C ALA A 139 15.48 -5.74 -16.29
N CYS A 140 15.12 -5.43 -17.54
CA CYS A 140 13.77 -5.61 -18.06
C CYS A 140 13.32 -7.07 -18.08
N HIS A 141 14.25 -8.02 -18.26
CA HIS A 141 13.94 -9.45 -18.21
C HIS A 141 13.61 -9.89 -16.78
N GLU A 142 14.36 -9.45 -15.78
CA GLU A 142 14.06 -9.76 -14.37
C GLU A 142 12.72 -9.12 -13.95
N ILE A 143 12.48 -7.87 -14.32
CA ILE A 143 11.23 -7.15 -14.02
C ILE A 143 10.03 -7.88 -14.63
N ARG A 144 10.08 -8.29 -15.92
CA ARG A 144 8.94 -9.01 -16.52
C ARG A 144 8.68 -10.37 -15.87
N LEU A 145 9.71 -11.09 -15.43
CA LEU A 145 9.54 -12.35 -14.70
C LEU A 145 8.86 -12.11 -13.36
N ALA A 146 9.30 -11.08 -12.63
CA ALA A 146 8.70 -10.68 -11.36
C ALA A 146 7.23 -10.25 -11.53
N MET A 147 6.91 -9.46 -12.55
CA MET A 147 5.54 -9.05 -12.86
C MET A 147 4.65 -10.26 -13.17
N LYS A 148 5.13 -11.20 -14.00
CA LYS A 148 4.39 -12.44 -14.30
C LYS A 148 4.11 -13.28 -13.06
N LEU A 149 5.07 -13.34 -12.12
CA LEU A 149 4.91 -14.05 -10.86
C LEU A 149 3.85 -13.41 -9.95
N GLN A 150 3.78 -12.08 -9.89
CA GLN A 150 2.84 -11.36 -9.03
C GLN A 150 1.43 -11.23 -9.64
N GLY A 151 1.31 -11.16 -10.98
CA GLY A 151 0.06 -10.89 -11.67
C GLY A 151 -0.53 -9.50 -11.35
N PHE A 152 -1.78 -9.26 -11.75
CA PHE A 152 -2.48 -8.00 -11.44
C PHE A 152 -2.54 -7.72 -9.95
N TYR A 153 -2.45 -6.45 -9.58
CA TYR A 153 -2.68 -6.02 -8.22
C TYR A 153 -4.15 -6.23 -7.90
N LYS A 154 -4.37 -7.08 -6.89
CA LYS A 154 -5.62 -7.14 -6.18
C LYS A 154 -5.33 -6.37 -4.89
N PRO A 155 -6.04 -5.26 -4.62
CA PRO A 155 -6.01 -4.67 -3.30
C PRO A 155 -6.17 -5.81 -2.30
N LYS A 156 -5.35 -5.83 -1.25
CA LYS A 156 -5.82 -6.54 -0.06
C LYS A 156 -7.14 -5.85 0.26
N GLU A 157 -8.27 -6.48 -0.04
CA GLU A 157 -9.43 -6.33 0.84
C GLU A 157 -8.83 -6.48 2.23
N ASP A 158 -8.96 -5.44 3.06
CA ASP A 158 -8.44 -5.48 4.42
C ASP A 158 -8.77 -6.85 5.00
N LEU A 159 -7.73 -7.67 5.17
CA LEU A 159 -7.80 -8.97 5.81
C LEU A 159 -7.96 -8.73 7.31
N ALA A 160 -8.89 -7.87 7.71
CA ALA A 160 -9.81 -8.30 8.72
C ALA A 160 -10.55 -9.48 8.08
N GLN A 161 -10.07 -10.70 8.31
CA GLN A 161 -10.90 -11.88 8.17
C GLN A 161 -12.05 -11.71 9.17
N LYS A 162 -13.04 -10.91 8.79
CA LYS A 162 -14.42 -11.11 9.21
C LYS A 162 -14.69 -12.52 8.77
N ILE A 163 -14.89 -13.42 9.73
CA ILE A 163 -15.63 -14.65 9.47
C ILE A 163 -16.82 -14.16 8.64
N PRO A 164 -16.91 -14.50 7.34
CA PRO A 164 -18.04 -14.06 6.56
C PRO A 164 -19.21 -14.76 7.22
N ALA A 165 -19.99 -14.01 7.99
CA ALA A 165 -21.30 -14.47 8.38
C ALA A 165 -22.02 -14.78 7.07
N ASN A 166 -22.14 -16.05 6.74
CA ASN A 166 -23.08 -16.45 5.73
C ASN A 166 -24.46 -16.24 6.35
N ASP A 167 -25.43 -15.81 5.56
CA ASP A 167 -26.82 -15.67 5.99
C ASP A 167 -27.44 -17.04 6.41
N HIS A 168 -26.66 -18.12 6.30
CA HIS A 168 -26.99 -19.52 6.66
C HIS A 168 -26.22 -20.04 7.88
N ASP A 169 -25.30 -19.28 8.47
CA ASP A 169 -24.65 -19.71 9.71
C ASP A 169 -25.62 -19.46 10.87
N ASN A 170 -26.14 -20.54 11.45
CA ASN A 170 -26.98 -20.47 12.64
C ASN A 170 -26.07 -20.23 13.86
N PHE A 171 -25.54 -19.01 13.98
CA PHE A 171 -24.70 -18.61 15.10
C PHE A 171 -25.41 -18.83 16.42
N ASP A 172 -24.78 -19.60 17.30
CA ASP A 172 -25.27 -19.73 18.66
C ASP A 172 -24.99 -18.44 19.46
N GLU A 173 -25.43 -18.40 20.73
CA GLU A 173 -25.22 -17.20 21.55
C GLU A 173 -23.74 -16.90 21.83
N ASN A 174 -22.90 -17.92 21.96
CA ASN A 174 -21.48 -17.73 22.20
C ASN A 174 -20.78 -17.21 20.95
N ASP A 175 -21.15 -17.70 19.77
CA ASP A 175 -20.64 -17.18 18.49
C ASP A 175 -20.95 -15.68 18.35
N LYS A 176 -22.19 -15.29 18.65
CA LYS A 176 -22.64 -13.89 18.63
C LYS A 176 -21.85 -13.03 19.63
N ILE A 177 -21.55 -13.56 20.82
CA ILE A 177 -20.72 -12.88 21.83
C ILE A 177 -19.29 -12.67 21.32
N VAL A 178 -18.66 -13.69 20.73
CA VAL A 178 -17.30 -13.60 20.19
C VAL A 178 -17.22 -12.56 19.07
N LEU A 179 -18.20 -12.54 18.16
CA LEU A 179 -18.28 -11.55 17.09
C LEU A 179 -18.43 -10.13 17.62
N LEU A 180 -19.27 -9.94 18.65
CA LEU A 180 -19.45 -8.65 19.30
C LEU A 180 -18.20 -8.19 20.08
N GLU A 181 -17.52 -9.10 20.79
CA GLU A 181 -16.24 -8.82 21.46
C GLU A 181 -15.18 -8.39 20.45
N ALA A 182 -15.02 -9.14 19.35
CA ALA A 182 -14.07 -8.81 18.31
C ALA A 182 -14.39 -7.46 17.64
N TRP A 183 -15.65 -7.20 17.34
CA TRP A 183 -16.09 -5.92 16.79
C TRP A 183 -15.81 -4.76 17.74
N LEU A 184 -16.12 -4.92 19.04
CA LEU A 184 -15.90 -3.88 20.04
C LEU A 184 -14.42 -3.52 20.20
N SER A 185 -13.52 -4.51 20.09
CA SER A 185 -12.09 -4.30 20.25
C SER A 185 -11.35 -3.82 19.01
N ASN A 186 -11.85 -4.11 17.80
CA ASN A 186 -11.11 -3.85 16.57
C ASN A 186 -11.78 -2.82 15.64
N GLU A 187 -13.11 -2.69 15.68
CA GLU A 187 -13.87 -1.89 14.71
C GLU A 187 -14.68 -0.77 15.35
N ALA A 188 -15.13 -0.94 16.59
CA ALA A 188 -15.99 0.03 17.25
C ALA A 188 -15.21 1.28 17.69
N GLN A 189 -15.77 2.45 17.38
CA GLN A 189 -15.19 3.73 17.80
C GLN A 189 -15.78 4.17 19.14
N GLU A 190 -14.91 4.37 20.14
CA GLU A 190 -15.33 4.91 21.44
C GLU A 190 -15.86 6.35 21.32
N GLY A 191 -16.70 6.78 22.26
CA GLY A 191 -17.17 8.15 22.29
C GLY A 191 -18.31 8.48 21.31
N VAL A 192 -18.62 7.60 20.36
CA VAL A 192 -19.63 7.79 19.31
C VAL A 192 -20.96 7.11 19.67
N ALA A 193 -22.08 7.68 19.21
CA ALA A 193 -23.41 7.10 19.35
C ALA A 193 -23.65 6.03 18.27
N ILE A 194 -23.90 4.78 18.68
CA ILE A 194 -24.01 3.62 17.80
C ILE A 194 -25.42 3.03 17.92
N LYS A 195 -26.09 2.75 16.79
CA LYS A 195 -27.39 2.05 16.81
C LYS A 195 -27.17 0.54 16.90
N TYR A 196 -27.95 -0.14 17.74
CA TYR A 196 -27.87 -1.60 17.85
C TYR A 196 -28.10 -2.31 16.50
N ILE A 197 -29.08 -1.82 15.72
CA ILE A 197 -29.44 -2.42 14.43
C ILE A 197 -28.34 -2.31 13.38
N ASP A 198 -27.52 -1.26 13.44
CA ASP A 198 -26.41 -1.09 12.50
C ASP A 198 -25.32 -2.13 12.78
N VAL A 199 -25.10 -2.47 14.06
CA VAL A 199 -24.18 -3.54 14.49
C VAL A 199 -24.72 -4.91 14.11
N ASP A 200 -26.01 -5.18 14.35
CA ASP A 200 -26.65 -6.44 13.94
C ASP A 200 -26.52 -6.66 12.42
N ASN A 201 -26.81 -5.63 11.61
CA ASN A 201 -26.68 -5.72 10.15
C ASN A 201 -25.22 -5.89 9.70
N HIS A 202 -24.29 -5.18 10.34
CA HIS A 202 -22.87 -5.21 10.01
C HIS A 202 -22.23 -6.57 10.30
N LEU A 203 -22.58 -7.16 11.45
CA LEU A 203 -22.13 -8.48 11.87
C LEU A 203 -23.02 -9.61 11.35
N LYS A 204 -24.09 -9.26 10.62
CA LYS A 204 -25.13 -10.16 10.11
C LYS A 204 -25.70 -11.09 11.19
N LEU A 205 -26.00 -10.52 12.35
CA LEU A 205 -26.69 -11.20 13.43
C LEU A 205 -28.21 -11.11 13.26
N GLU A 206 -28.94 -11.96 13.98
CA GLU A 206 -30.38 -11.78 14.13
C GLU A 206 -30.68 -10.40 14.73
N LEU A 207 -31.62 -9.67 14.14
CA LEU A 207 -31.98 -8.32 14.59
C LEU A 207 -32.35 -8.31 16.09
N GLY A 208 -31.68 -7.44 16.86
CA GLY A 208 -31.81 -7.34 18.30
C GLY A 208 -30.76 -8.13 19.09
N SER A 209 -29.87 -8.88 18.44
CA SER A 209 -28.81 -9.66 19.09
C SER A 209 -27.82 -8.77 19.83
N THR A 210 -27.32 -7.70 19.20
CA THR A 210 -26.39 -6.76 19.83
C THR A 210 -27.01 -6.16 21.09
N LYS A 211 -28.27 -5.70 21.04
CA LYS A 211 -28.94 -5.11 22.20
C LYS A 211 -29.05 -6.08 23.37
N ARG A 212 -29.26 -7.36 23.08
CA ARG A 212 -29.45 -8.43 24.07
C ARG A 212 -28.13 -8.91 24.67
N LEU A 213 -27.08 -9.02 23.85
CA LEU A 213 -25.81 -9.67 24.21
C LEU A 213 -24.70 -8.69 24.61
N LEU A 214 -24.76 -7.43 24.17
CA LEU A 214 -23.75 -6.42 24.50
C LEU A 214 -23.52 -6.26 26.01
N PRO A 215 -24.54 -6.28 26.90
CA PRO A 215 -24.30 -6.24 28.34
C PRO A 215 -23.45 -7.40 28.86
N ALA A 216 -23.62 -8.61 28.30
CA ALA A 216 -22.83 -9.78 28.68
C ALA A 216 -21.38 -9.69 28.18
N VAL A 217 -21.18 -9.20 26.95
CA VAL A 217 -19.86 -8.91 26.36
C VAL A 217 -19.06 -7.94 27.24
N LEU A 218 -19.70 -6.86 27.69
CA LEU A 218 -19.05 -5.84 28.53
C LEU A 218 -18.76 -6.32 29.94
N GLN A 219 -19.57 -7.23 30.49
CA GLN A 219 -19.26 -7.86 31.78
C GLN A 219 -18.04 -8.79 31.71
N ARG A 220 -17.81 -9.40 30.54
CA ARG A 220 -16.65 -10.28 30.29
C ARG A 220 -15.37 -9.49 30.02
N ASN A 221 -15.51 -8.29 29.46
CA ASN A 221 -14.39 -7.41 29.13
C ASN A 221 -14.45 -6.11 29.96
N THR A 222 -13.83 -6.14 31.14
CA THR A 222 -13.86 -5.05 32.14
C THR A 222 -13.26 -3.73 31.65
N SER A 223 -12.52 -3.75 30.54
CA SER A 223 -11.92 -2.56 29.94
C SER A 223 -12.91 -1.69 29.17
N TYR A 224 -14.13 -2.15 28.88
CA TYR A 224 -15.15 -1.35 28.19
C TYR A 224 -16.33 -1.06 29.11
N LYS A 225 -16.74 0.21 29.19
CA LYS A 225 -17.93 0.65 29.95
C LYS A 225 -18.93 1.34 29.04
N VAL A 226 -20.20 0.95 29.13
CA VAL A 226 -21.28 1.71 28.50
C VAL A 226 -21.63 2.88 29.39
N ASN A 227 -21.41 4.08 28.87
CA ASN A 227 -21.70 5.31 29.58
C ASN A 227 -23.16 5.71 29.47
N ILE A 228 -23.78 5.47 28.31
CA ILE A 228 -25.18 5.82 28.04
C ILE A 228 -25.78 4.76 27.11
N ALA A 229 -26.86 4.10 27.55
CA ALA A 229 -27.67 3.20 26.72
C ALA A 229 -29.11 3.70 26.66
N GLY A 230 -29.55 4.09 25.46
CA GLY A 230 -30.94 4.37 25.13
C GLY A 230 -31.65 3.15 24.53
N VAL A 231 -32.90 3.33 24.11
CA VAL A 231 -33.73 2.23 23.58
C VAL A 231 -33.13 1.60 22.32
N ASN A 232 -32.53 2.41 21.44
CA ASN A 232 -32.02 1.95 20.14
C ASN A 232 -30.53 2.27 19.91
N ILE A 233 -29.92 3.05 20.80
CA ILE A 233 -28.60 3.63 20.63
C ILE A 233 -27.82 3.43 21.92
N PHE A 234 -26.52 3.17 21.81
CA PHE A 234 -25.61 3.15 22.95
C PHE A 234 -24.33 3.92 22.63
N LYS A 235 -23.60 4.26 23.70
CA LYS A 235 -22.26 4.83 23.65
C LYS A 235 -21.41 4.14 24.71
N PHE A 236 -20.19 3.77 24.34
CA PHE A 236 -19.22 3.14 25.23
C PHE A 236 -17.91 3.95 25.27
N GLU A 237 -17.12 3.69 26.30
CA GLU A 237 -15.78 4.22 26.50
C GLU A 237 -14.83 3.08 26.91
N TYR A 238 -13.59 3.16 26.46
CA TYR A 238 -12.52 2.28 26.91
C TYR A 238 -11.86 2.87 28.15
N VAL A 239 -11.82 2.09 29.23
CA VAL A 239 -11.15 2.46 30.48
C VAL A 239 -9.92 1.60 30.63
N SER A 240 -8.75 2.17 30.33
CA SER A 240 -7.46 1.55 30.60
C SER A 240 -7.17 1.60 32.10
N GLU A 241 -7.13 0.45 32.78
CA GLU A 241 -6.54 0.34 34.11
C GLU A 241 -5.02 0.48 33.99
N TYR A 242 -4.52 1.71 33.98
CA TYR A 242 -3.10 1.97 34.21
C TYR A 242 -2.81 1.74 35.70
N TYR A 243 -2.19 0.61 36.01
CA TYR A 243 -1.35 0.42 37.19
C TYR A 243 0.12 0.56 36.81
#